data_AF-A0A954XTC4-F1
#
_entry.id   AF-A0A954XTC4-F1
#
_cell.length_a   1.000
_cell.length_b   1.000
_cell.length_c   1.000
_cell.angle_alpha   90.00
_cell.angle_beta   90.00
_cell.angle_gamma   90.00
#
_symmetry.space_group_name_H-M   'P 1'
#
loop_
_entity.id
_entity.type
_entity.pdbx_description
1 polymer ?
#
loop_
_entity_poly.entity_id
_entity_poly.type
_entity_poly.pdbx_seq_one_letter_code
_entity_poly.pdbx_strand_id
1 'polypeptide(L)'
;METVIDKNGRTGSSFASGGSSSKPAFSSARSAAVAAATGYTSGPPAMDYRDTSTGDLFNANVFSTSVMKKRLPKPVYKALIRTIEKGDKLDSSIADVVASAMKDWAIEKGATHYAHVFYPLTGLTAEKHDSFLSPDGEGGALAEFSGKQLIQGEPDGSSFPTGGIRVTFEARGYTIWDVTSPAYILENANGTTLCIPTAFVSWTGEALDKKTPVLRSMQALNVQAQRILKLFGHTDGAMVSSTAGPEQEYFLIDRNFFFARPDLLNAGRTLFGAKPPKGQEFDDHYFGAIPERVLAFMLESERELFKLGIPVKTRHNEVAPSQYEIAPLFEFANVATDHQQLTMTVLKRVAEKYGMSCLTHEKPFSGVNGSGKHVNWSMGSSSQGNLLDPGDTPHENAQFLLICAAVIRAVHKFQGLLRAVVASASNDHRLGANEAPPAI
;
A
#
# COMPACT_ATOMS: atom_id res chain seq x y z
N MET A 1 0.35 78.24 52.62
CA MET A 1 -0.62 79.05 51.86
C MET A 1 -0.21 78.86 50.41
N GLU A 2 -0.84 78.04 49.58
CA GLU A 2 -2.20 77.50 49.53
C GLU A 2 -2.24 75.98 49.63
N THR A 3 -3.44 75.50 49.94
CA THR A 3 -3.77 74.15 50.35
C THR A 3 -4.55 73.50 49.21
N VAL A 4 -4.05 72.41 48.63
CA VAL A 4 -4.88 71.48 47.84
C VAL A 4 -4.65 70.08 48.38
N ILE A 5 -5.67 69.62 49.11
CA ILE A 5 -5.79 68.28 49.69
C ILE A 5 -6.49 67.42 48.65
N ASP A 6 -5.83 66.36 48.17
CA ASP A 6 -6.50 65.28 47.46
C ASP A 6 -6.76 64.09 48.39
N LYS A 7 -8.01 63.65 48.39
CA LYS A 7 -8.57 62.61 49.24
C LYS A 7 -8.27 61.25 48.61
N ASN A 8 -7.17 60.61 49.01
CA ASN A 8 -7.02 59.15 49.10
C ASN A 8 -5.60 58.77 49.52
N GLY A 9 -5.22 59.17 50.75
CA GLY A 9 -3.89 58.91 51.30
C GLY A 9 -3.44 57.46 51.18
N ARG A 10 -2.53 57.20 50.22
CA ARG A 10 -1.59 56.07 50.19
C ARG A 10 -0.30 56.53 49.51
N THR A 11 0.77 56.54 50.29
CA THR A 11 2.15 56.85 49.92
C THR A 11 2.76 55.69 49.13
N GLY A 12 3.31 55.96 47.94
CA GLY A 12 4.10 55.01 47.17
C GLY A 12 5.58 55.03 47.58
N SER A 13 6.18 53.85 47.73
CA SER A 13 7.64 53.67 47.76
C SER A 13 8.10 53.12 46.41
N SER A 14 8.91 53.87 45.69
CA SER A 14 9.54 53.46 44.44
C SER A 14 10.66 52.45 44.70
N PHE A 15 10.48 51.20 44.29
CA PHE A 15 11.58 50.27 44.07
C PHE A 15 11.87 50.20 42.57
N ALA A 16 13.06 50.67 42.19
CA ALA A 16 13.61 50.47 40.87
C ALA A 16 13.85 48.96 40.66
N SER A 17 13.19 48.37 39.68
CA SER A 17 13.58 47.08 39.10
C SER A 17 13.82 47.29 37.61
N GLY A 18 15.10 47.43 37.25
CA GLY A 18 15.57 47.22 35.90
C GLY A 18 15.39 45.74 35.56
N GLY A 19 14.23 45.41 35.00
CA GLY A 19 13.92 44.11 34.44
C GLY A 19 13.56 44.27 32.99
N SER A 20 14.52 44.01 32.11
CA SER A 20 14.26 43.68 30.70
C SER A 20 13.39 42.41 30.66
N SER A 21 12.08 42.57 30.84
CA SER A 21 11.11 41.53 30.53
C SER A 21 10.88 41.58 29.02
N SER A 22 11.76 40.91 28.28
CA SER A 22 11.39 40.42 26.96
C SER A 22 10.14 39.55 27.15
N LYS A 23 8.97 40.11 26.82
CA LYS A 23 7.77 39.30 26.61
C LYS A 23 8.19 38.18 25.65
N PRO A 24 8.01 36.90 25.97
CA PRO A 24 8.30 35.85 25.00
C PRO A 24 7.41 36.14 23.80
N ALA A 25 8.00 36.43 22.65
CA ALA A 25 7.26 36.49 21.41
C ALA A 25 6.61 35.12 21.26
N PHE A 26 5.28 35.06 21.35
CA PHE A 26 4.53 33.84 21.06
C PHE A 26 4.82 33.50 19.59
N SER A 27 5.82 32.66 19.36
CA SER A 27 6.06 32.05 18.06
C SER A 27 4.78 31.30 17.72
N SER A 28 4.08 31.73 16.67
CA SER A 28 2.92 31.00 16.18
C SER A 28 3.36 29.56 15.86
N ALA A 29 2.50 28.56 16.05
CA ALA A 29 2.82 27.18 15.68
C ALA A 29 3.35 27.06 14.23
N ARG A 30 2.88 27.95 13.34
CA ARG A 30 3.37 28.09 11.97
C ARG A 30 4.81 28.63 11.90
N SER A 31 5.16 29.65 12.67
CA SER A 31 6.52 30.20 12.73
C SER A 31 7.51 29.15 13.26
N ALA A 32 7.11 28.37 14.26
CA ALA A 32 7.90 27.24 14.75
C ALA A 32 8.07 26.14 13.68
N ALA A 33 7.01 25.79 12.95
CA ALA A 33 7.09 24.82 11.85
C ALA A 33 8.00 25.30 10.71
N VAL A 34 7.95 26.59 10.34
CA VAL A 34 8.87 27.18 9.36
C VAL A 34 10.32 27.05 9.84
N ALA A 35 10.60 27.47 11.08
CA ALA A 35 11.95 27.39 11.64
C ALA A 35 12.48 25.94 11.67
N ALA A 36 11.64 24.98 12.06
CA ALA A 36 11.97 23.55 12.07
C ALA A 36 12.26 23.02 10.65
N ALA A 37 11.45 23.40 9.66
CA ALA A 37 11.65 22.97 8.27
C ALA A 37 12.93 23.57 7.66
N THR A 38 13.24 24.85 7.92
CA THR A 38 14.46 25.51 7.43
C THR A 38 15.72 25.04 8.14
N GLY A 39 15.59 24.59 9.40
CA GLY A 39 16.69 24.08 10.21
C GLY A 39 16.92 22.58 10.08
N TYR A 40 16.21 21.89 9.17
CA TYR A 40 16.36 20.46 8.96
C TYR A 40 17.76 20.14 8.40
N THR A 41 18.59 19.48 9.21
CA THR A 41 19.97 19.09 8.85
C THR A 41 20.22 17.59 8.97
N SER A 42 19.31 16.82 9.58
CA SER A 42 19.52 15.41 9.91
C SER A 42 18.54 14.51 9.15
N GLY A 43 18.99 13.98 8.02
CA GLY A 43 18.40 12.78 7.43
C GLY A 43 18.98 11.50 8.03
N PRO A 44 18.38 10.33 7.73
CA PRO A 44 19.02 9.04 7.95
C PRO A 44 20.45 9.01 7.36
N PRO A 45 21.33 8.12 7.85
CA PRO A 45 22.66 7.95 7.29
C PRO A 45 22.60 7.75 5.78
N ALA A 46 23.58 8.32 5.06
CA ALA A 46 23.67 8.12 3.62
C ALA A 46 23.77 6.63 3.30
N MET A 47 22.95 6.16 2.36
CA MET A 47 23.00 4.78 1.87
C MET A 47 24.09 4.67 0.80
N ASP A 48 25.03 3.75 0.96
CA ASP A 48 25.98 3.41 -0.10
C ASP A 48 25.39 2.34 -1.02
N TYR A 49 25.10 2.72 -2.27
CA TYR A 49 24.57 1.83 -3.30
C TYR A 49 25.64 0.92 -3.92
N ARG A 50 26.92 1.16 -3.63
CA ARG A 50 28.03 0.30 -4.08
C ARG A 50 28.20 -0.91 -3.18
N ASP A 51 27.90 -0.78 -1.89
CA ASP A 51 28.04 -1.85 -0.90
C ASP A 51 26.86 -2.83 -0.95
N THR A 52 25.67 -2.35 -1.34
CA THR A 52 24.49 -3.20 -1.53
C THR A 52 23.82 -2.85 -2.84
N SER A 53 24.01 -3.70 -3.85
CA SER A 53 23.38 -3.48 -5.15
C SER A 53 21.87 -3.66 -5.06
N THR A 54 21.12 -2.93 -5.88
CA THR A 54 19.66 -3.08 -5.97
C THR A 54 19.26 -4.48 -6.47
N GLY A 55 20.10 -5.10 -7.29
CA GLY A 55 19.90 -6.49 -7.76
C GLY A 55 19.95 -7.51 -6.63
N ASP A 56 20.88 -7.35 -5.68
CA ASP A 56 21.00 -8.25 -4.52
C ASP A 56 19.85 -8.05 -3.52
N LEU A 57 19.30 -6.83 -3.45
CA LEU A 57 18.14 -6.53 -2.61
C LEU A 57 16.85 -7.08 -3.18
N PHE A 58 16.74 -7.22 -4.49
CA PHE A 58 15.49 -7.65 -5.11
C PHE A 58 15.05 -9.03 -4.61
N ASN A 59 13.85 -9.12 -4.04
CA ASN A 59 13.32 -10.32 -3.37
C ASN A 59 14.09 -10.80 -2.14
N ALA A 60 14.98 -10.00 -1.54
CA ALA A 60 15.77 -10.40 -0.39
C ALA A 60 14.89 -10.82 0.82
N ASN A 61 13.70 -10.24 0.93
CA ASN A 61 12.73 -10.48 2.00
C ASN A 61 11.46 -11.19 1.51
N VAL A 62 11.54 -11.91 0.39
CA VAL A 62 10.40 -12.66 -0.15
C VAL A 62 10.73 -14.15 -0.11
N PHE A 63 9.77 -14.97 0.36
CA PHE A 63 9.84 -16.43 0.27
C PHE A 63 9.58 -16.86 -1.18
N SER A 64 10.48 -16.45 -2.09
CA SER A 64 10.32 -16.58 -3.53
C SER A 64 10.43 -18.02 -4.00
N THR A 65 10.08 -18.29 -5.26
CA THR A 65 10.25 -19.61 -5.89
C THR A 65 11.69 -20.12 -5.82
N SER A 66 12.69 -19.22 -5.87
CA SER A 66 14.10 -19.54 -5.68
C SER A 66 14.40 -20.02 -4.26
N VAL A 67 13.84 -19.35 -3.25
CA VAL A 67 13.98 -19.75 -1.83
C VAL A 67 13.26 -21.07 -1.59
N MET A 68 12.02 -21.20 -2.06
CA MET A 68 11.23 -22.43 -2.00
C MET A 68 11.98 -23.61 -2.62
N LYS A 69 12.61 -23.43 -3.79
CA LYS A 69 13.37 -24.49 -4.48
C LYS A 69 14.60 -24.95 -3.69
N LYS A 70 15.25 -24.05 -2.95
CA LYS A 70 16.42 -24.35 -2.12
C LYS A 70 16.05 -25.06 -0.83
N ARG A 71 14.88 -24.76 -0.26
CA ARG A 71 14.48 -25.22 1.08
C ARG A 71 13.52 -26.40 1.08
N LEU A 72 12.65 -26.53 0.07
CA LEU A 72 11.63 -27.56 0.03
C LEU A 72 12.13 -28.84 -0.66
N PRO A 73 11.73 -30.02 -0.18
CA PRO A 73 11.93 -31.27 -0.91
C PRO A 73 11.35 -31.18 -2.34
N LYS A 74 12.03 -31.80 -3.31
CA LYS A 74 11.66 -31.75 -4.74
C LYS A 74 10.18 -32.10 -5.02
N PRO A 75 9.55 -33.11 -4.38
CA PRO A 75 8.13 -33.40 -4.59
C PRO A 75 7.22 -32.29 -4.05
N VAL A 76 7.52 -31.75 -2.87
CA VAL A 76 6.78 -30.66 -2.22
C VAL A 76 6.87 -29.38 -3.04
N TYR A 77 8.08 -29.02 -3.48
CA TYR A 77 8.29 -27.86 -4.36
C TYR A 77 7.46 -27.97 -5.65
N LYS A 78 7.49 -29.13 -6.33
CA LYS A 78 6.71 -29.34 -7.55
C LYS A 78 5.20 -29.26 -7.31
N ALA A 79 4.71 -29.78 -6.19
CA ALA A 79 3.30 -29.70 -5.82
C ALA A 79 2.87 -28.26 -5.54
N LEU A 80 3.68 -27.50 -4.80
CA LEU A 80 3.42 -26.10 -4.50
C LEU A 80 3.43 -25.24 -5.77
N ILE A 81 4.42 -25.39 -6.65
CA ILE A 81 4.48 -24.65 -7.92
C ILE A 81 3.27 -24.94 -8.82
N ARG A 82 2.77 -26.18 -8.86
CA ARG A 82 1.53 -26.47 -9.59
C ARG A 82 0.33 -25.72 -9.02
N THR A 83 0.26 -25.59 -7.69
CA THR A 83 -0.79 -24.81 -7.01
C THR A 83 -0.71 -23.34 -7.43
N ILE A 84 0.50 -22.77 -7.47
CA ILE A 84 0.75 -21.37 -7.84
C ILE A 84 0.46 -21.08 -9.33
N GLU A 85 0.99 -21.92 -10.24
CA GLU A 85 0.95 -21.66 -11.68
C GLU A 85 -0.34 -22.16 -12.34
N LYS A 86 -0.93 -23.25 -11.85
CA LYS A 86 -2.10 -23.90 -12.47
C LYS A 86 -3.40 -23.70 -11.69
N GLY A 87 -3.31 -23.16 -10.46
CA GLY A 87 -4.49 -23.00 -9.60
C GLY A 87 -5.03 -24.32 -9.04
N ASP A 88 -4.19 -25.36 -8.94
CA ASP A 88 -4.55 -26.60 -8.25
C ASP A 88 -4.88 -26.32 -6.77
N LYS A 89 -5.63 -27.21 -6.12
CA LYS A 89 -5.90 -27.10 -4.67
C LYS A 89 -4.60 -27.38 -3.90
N LEU A 90 -4.31 -26.55 -2.89
CA LEU A 90 -3.18 -26.78 -1.99
C LEU A 90 -3.34 -28.13 -1.27
N ASP A 91 -2.35 -29.01 -1.46
CA ASP A 91 -2.31 -30.33 -0.84
C ASP A 91 -2.02 -30.19 0.66
N SER A 92 -2.93 -30.65 1.51
CA SER A 92 -2.77 -30.55 2.96
C SER A 92 -1.57 -31.35 3.47
N SER A 93 -1.15 -32.40 2.75
CA SER A 93 -0.01 -33.24 3.13
C SER A 93 1.34 -32.52 3.01
N ILE A 94 1.43 -31.46 2.20
CA ILE A 94 2.67 -30.69 2.04
C ILE A 94 2.72 -29.46 2.95
N ALA A 95 1.61 -29.07 3.57
CA ALA A 95 1.50 -27.80 4.26
C ALA A 95 2.41 -27.69 5.49
N ASP A 96 2.55 -28.76 6.28
CA ASP A 96 3.45 -28.75 7.44
C ASP A 96 4.92 -28.60 7.03
N VAL A 97 5.31 -29.23 5.92
CA VAL A 97 6.67 -29.11 5.37
C VAL A 97 6.93 -27.69 4.89
N VAL A 98 5.95 -27.08 4.22
CA VAL A 98 6.06 -25.68 3.76
C VAL A 98 6.10 -24.72 4.94
N ALA A 99 5.24 -24.91 5.95
CA ALA A 99 5.22 -24.09 7.15
C ALA A 99 6.56 -24.16 7.89
N SER A 100 7.11 -25.36 8.12
CA SER A 100 8.42 -25.50 8.75
C SER A 100 9.52 -24.77 7.97
N ALA A 101 9.60 -24.96 6.65
CA ALA A 101 10.60 -24.31 5.82
C ALA A 101 10.46 -22.77 5.78
N MET A 102 9.22 -22.27 5.80
CA MET A 102 8.91 -20.84 5.83
C MET A 102 9.28 -20.23 7.18
N LYS A 103 8.97 -20.92 8.29
CA LYS A 103 9.34 -20.54 9.66
C LYS A 103 10.86 -20.47 9.81
N ASP A 104 11.57 -21.53 9.42
CA ASP A 104 13.03 -21.59 9.57
C ASP A 104 13.70 -20.47 8.75
N TRP A 105 13.23 -20.22 7.52
CA TRP A 105 13.66 -19.08 6.71
C TRP A 105 13.39 -17.73 7.39
N ALA A 106 12.22 -17.56 8.00
CA ALA A 106 11.85 -16.33 8.68
C ALA A 106 12.71 -16.09 9.94
N ILE A 107 12.94 -17.13 10.75
CA ILE A 107 13.76 -17.06 11.96
C ILE A 107 15.22 -16.74 11.61
N GLU A 108 15.76 -17.34 10.54
CA GLU A 108 17.11 -16.99 10.04
C GLU A 108 17.21 -15.51 9.62
N LYS A 109 16.10 -14.89 9.23
CA LYS A 109 15.97 -13.46 8.93
C LYS A 109 15.66 -12.61 10.17
N GLY A 110 15.68 -13.20 11.37
CA GLY A 110 15.42 -12.54 12.64
C GLY A 110 13.94 -12.35 12.98
N ALA A 111 13.03 -13.02 12.28
CA ALA A 111 11.61 -12.93 12.59
C ALA A 111 11.28 -13.62 13.91
N THR A 112 10.53 -12.92 14.76
CA THR A 112 10.05 -13.44 16.05
C THR A 112 8.55 -13.72 16.02
N HIS A 113 7.83 -13.07 15.11
CA HIS A 113 6.40 -13.17 14.94
C HIS A 113 6.04 -13.50 13.49
N TYR A 114 4.85 -14.03 13.29
CA TYR A 114 4.18 -14.09 12.01
C TYR A 114 2.83 -13.37 12.05
N ALA A 115 2.34 -12.97 10.89
CA ALA A 115 1.05 -12.33 10.76
C ALA A 115 0.37 -12.72 9.45
N HIS A 116 -0.90 -13.08 9.53
CA HIS A 116 -1.77 -13.17 8.36
C HIS A 116 -2.22 -11.78 7.96
N VAL A 117 -1.85 -11.37 6.75
CA VAL A 117 -2.15 -10.05 6.19
C VAL A 117 -3.37 -10.18 5.29
N PHE A 118 -4.42 -9.41 5.56
CA PHE A 118 -5.64 -9.40 4.75
C PHE A 118 -6.24 -8.00 4.69
N TYR A 119 -7.17 -7.79 3.74
CA TYR A 119 -7.76 -6.48 3.46
C TYR A 119 -9.27 -6.51 3.74
N PRO A 120 -9.70 -6.35 4.99
CA PRO A 120 -11.11 -6.35 5.35
C PRO A 120 -11.89 -5.22 4.65
N LEU A 121 -13.23 -5.29 4.74
CA LEU A 121 -14.13 -4.31 4.11
C LEU A 121 -14.02 -2.88 4.66
N THR A 122 -13.16 -2.62 5.65
CA THR A 122 -12.81 -1.28 6.15
C THR A 122 -11.97 -0.46 5.16
N GLY A 123 -11.34 -1.12 4.17
CA GLY A 123 -10.44 -0.45 3.22
C GLY A 123 -9.03 -0.22 3.74
N LEU A 124 -8.68 -0.78 4.89
CA LEU A 124 -7.33 -0.76 5.47
C LEU A 124 -6.77 -2.19 5.57
N THR A 125 -5.44 -2.31 5.57
CA THR A 125 -4.76 -3.58 5.87
C THR A 125 -4.99 -3.96 7.32
N ALA A 126 -5.27 -5.24 7.55
CA ALA A 126 -5.35 -5.83 8.88
C ALA A 126 -4.33 -6.96 9.02
N GLU A 127 -3.73 -7.03 10.20
CA GLU A 127 -2.79 -8.07 10.58
C GLU A 127 -2.87 -8.29 12.09
N LYS A 128 -2.70 -9.55 12.49
CA LYS A 128 -2.51 -9.95 13.88
C LYS A 128 -1.14 -10.61 13.99
N HIS A 129 -0.33 -10.18 14.95
CA HIS A 129 1.02 -10.69 15.13
C HIS A 129 1.01 -11.78 16.21
N ASP A 130 1.26 -13.01 15.79
CA ASP A 130 1.37 -14.17 16.66
C ASP A 130 2.85 -14.56 16.80
N SER A 131 3.27 -14.91 18.00
CA SER A 131 4.66 -15.33 18.26
C SER A 131 4.91 -16.71 17.69
N PHE A 132 6.12 -16.95 17.17
CA PHE A 132 6.56 -18.32 16.89
C PHE A 132 6.77 -19.13 18.17
N LEU A 133 7.03 -18.49 19.31
CA LEU A 133 7.36 -19.19 20.54
C LEU A 133 6.11 -19.69 21.26
N SER A 134 6.07 -21.00 21.50
CA SER A 134 5.09 -21.68 22.34
C SER A 134 5.81 -22.30 23.55
N PRO A 135 5.34 -22.09 24.79
CA PRO A 135 5.93 -22.73 25.97
C PRO A 135 5.88 -24.26 25.86
N ASP A 136 6.99 -24.94 26.17
CA ASP A 136 7.05 -26.41 26.11
C ASP A 136 6.46 -27.12 27.35
N GLY A 137 6.09 -26.35 28.38
CA GLY A 137 5.57 -26.85 29.65
C GLY A 137 6.65 -27.35 30.63
N GLU A 138 7.91 -27.38 30.22
CA GLU A 138 9.07 -27.81 31.01
C GLU A 138 9.99 -26.64 31.41
N GLY A 139 9.63 -25.42 31.03
CA GLY A 139 10.37 -24.18 31.35
C GLY A 139 11.18 -23.62 30.18
N GLY A 140 11.11 -24.24 29.00
CA GLY A 140 11.63 -23.74 27.75
C GLY A 140 10.53 -23.26 26.80
N ALA A 141 10.92 -23.00 25.55
CA ALA A 141 10.01 -22.60 24.49
C ALA A 141 10.43 -23.24 23.16
N LEU A 142 9.44 -23.63 22.37
CA LEU A 142 9.62 -24.20 21.04
C LEU A 142 9.05 -23.25 20.00
N ALA A 143 9.78 -23.08 18.89
CA ALA A 143 9.29 -22.33 17.75
C ALA A 143 8.30 -23.18 16.94
N GLU A 144 7.01 -22.88 17.05
CA GLU A 144 5.91 -23.58 16.40
C GLU A 144 5.30 -22.74 15.27
N PHE A 145 5.17 -23.37 14.09
CA PHE A 145 4.40 -22.84 12.97
C PHE A 145 3.97 -24.03 12.10
N SER A 146 2.68 -24.33 12.11
CA SER A 146 2.13 -25.54 11.47
C SER A 146 1.41 -25.24 10.17
N GLY A 147 1.25 -26.25 9.31
CA GLY A 147 0.52 -26.17 8.06
C GLY A 147 -0.95 -25.78 8.24
N LYS A 148 -1.52 -26.02 9.42
CA LYS A 148 -2.86 -25.54 9.79
C LYS A 148 -2.96 -24.02 9.66
N GLN A 149 -1.91 -23.28 10.08
CA GLN A 149 -1.87 -21.82 9.95
C GLN A 149 -1.77 -21.35 8.50
N LEU A 150 -1.38 -22.21 7.56
CA LEU A 150 -1.36 -21.87 6.13
C LEU A 150 -2.70 -22.18 5.44
N ILE A 151 -3.33 -23.30 5.79
CA ILE A 151 -4.56 -23.76 5.14
C ILE A 151 -5.80 -23.07 5.72
N GLN A 152 -5.87 -22.93 7.05
CA GLN A 152 -7.02 -22.38 7.76
C GLN A 152 -6.61 -21.86 9.14
N GLY A 153 -6.25 -20.57 9.18
CA GLY A 153 -6.04 -19.82 10.42
C GLY A 153 -7.34 -19.18 10.92
N GLU A 154 -7.35 -18.78 12.19
CA GLU A 154 -8.44 -18.01 12.81
C GLU A 154 -7.86 -16.71 13.38
N PRO A 155 -8.09 -15.55 12.73
CA PRO A 155 -7.46 -14.27 13.11
C PRO A 155 -8.13 -13.59 14.32
N ASP A 156 -9.08 -14.24 14.99
CA ASP A 156 -10.00 -13.60 15.96
C ASP A 156 -10.69 -12.35 15.36
N GLY A 157 -11.25 -12.52 14.16
CA GLY A 157 -11.79 -11.44 13.35
C GLY A 157 -13.21 -10.98 13.72
N SER A 158 -13.69 -11.27 14.93
CA SER A 158 -15.07 -11.02 15.34
C SER A 158 -15.47 -9.54 15.31
N SER A 159 -14.49 -8.64 15.40
CA SER A 159 -14.69 -7.18 15.43
C SER A 159 -14.67 -6.51 14.06
N PHE A 160 -14.36 -7.23 12.97
CA PHE A 160 -14.35 -6.61 11.64
C PHE A 160 -15.78 -6.34 11.14
N PRO A 161 -16.04 -5.15 10.55
CA PRO A 161 -17.36 -4.84 10.03
C PRO A 161 -17.72 -5.78 8.89
N THR A 162 -18.91 -6.37 8.99
CA THR A 162 -19.41 -7.36 8.03
C THR A 162 -20.44 -6.78 7.07
N GLY A 163 -20.82 -5.50 7.20
CA GLY A 163 -21.88 -4.90 6.39
C GLY A 163 -23.25 -5.57 6.55
N GLY A 164 -23.48 -6.26 7.68
CA GLY A 164 -24.71 -7.03 7.94
C GLY A 164 -24.71 -8.46 7.37
N ILE A 165 -23.59 -8.92 6.79
CA ILE A 165 -23.47 -10.27 6.21
C ILE A 165 -23.51 -11.36 7.30
N ARG A 166 -23.22 -11.03 8.57
CA ARG A 166 -23.18 -11.99 9.68
C ARG A 166 -23.86 -11.45 10.93
N VAL A 167 -24.39 -12.37 11.74
CA VAL A 167 -24.84 -12.09 13.11
C VAL A 167 -23.66 -12.20 14.08
N THR A 168 -23.57 -11.32 15.08
CA THR A 168 -22.39 -11.12 15.94
C THR A 168 -21.94 -12.39 16.68
N PHE A 169 -22.85 -13.32 17.00
CA PHE A 169 -22.53 -14.57 17.67
C PHE A 169 -21.91 -15.64 16.74
N GLU A 170 -22.00 -15.46 15.43
CA GLU A 170 -21.40 -16.33 14.40
C GLU A 170 -20.20 -15.68 13.70
N ALA A 171 -19.61 -14.65 14.31
CA ALA A 171 -18.59 -13.80 13.69
C ALA A 171 -17.21 -14.48 13.50
N ARG A 172 -17.13 -15.81 13.51
CA ARG A 172 -15.91 -16.56 13.18
C ARG A 172 -15.50 -16.30 11.74
N GLY A 173 -14.25 -15.89 11.56
CA GLY A 173 -13.65 -15.76 10.25
C GLY A 173 -12.42 -16.64 10.14
N TYR A 174 -12.08 -17.03 8.92
CA TYR A 174 -10.94 -17.89 8.63
C TYR A 174 -10.00 -17.20 7.65
N THR A 175 -8.70 -17.27 7.94
CA THR A 175 -7.64 -16.84 7.04
C THR A 175 -7.10 -18.05 6.29
N ILE A 176 -6.88 -17.88 4.98
CA ILE A 176 -6.35 -18.91 4.10
C ILE A 176 -5.20 -18.26 3.34
N TRP A 177 -4.00 -18.86 3.38
CA TRP A 177 -2.87 -18.35 2.62
C TRP A 177 -3.18 -18.35 1.13
N ASP A 178 -3.07 -17.17 0.51
CA ASP A 178 -3.05 -17.07 -0.94
C ASP A 178 -1.64 -17.38 -1.44
N VAL A 179 -1.44 -18.64 -1.82
CA VAL A 179 -0.15 -19.13 -2.35
C VAL A 179 0.34 -18.39 -3.59
N THR A 180 -0.56 -17.72 -4.33
CA THR A 180 -0.19 -16.97 -5.54
C THR A 180 0.48 -15.63 -5.20
N SER A 181 0.37 -15.19 -3.94
CA SER A 181 1.11 -14.07 -3.37
C SER A 181 2.14 -14.59 -2.35
N PRO A 182 3.44 -14.41 -2.59
CA PRO A 182 4.47 -15.00 -1.74
C PRO A 182 4.47 -14.38 -0.33
N ALA A 183 4.72 -15.21 0.68
CA ALA A 183 5.01 -14.70 2.02
C ALA A 183 6.28 -13.85 2.01
N TYR A 184 6.32 -12.82 2.84
CA TYR A 184 7.42 -11.87 2.88
C TYR A 184 7.79 -11.51 4.32
N ILE A 185 8.95 -10.89 4.47
CA ILE A 185 9.49 -10.44 5.74
C ILE A 185 9.41 -8.93 5.79
N LEU A 186 8.71 -8.41 6.80
CA LEU A 186 8.65 -6.99 7.09
C LEU A 186 9.63 -6.65 8.21
N GLU A 187 10.71 -5.94 7.85
CA GLU A 187 11.70 -5.42 8.79
C GLU A 187 11.18 -4.14 9.44
N ASN A 188 11.28 -4.06 10.77
CA ASN A 188 11.06 -2.86 11.55
C ASN A 188 12.31 -2.55 12.38
N ALA A 189 12.41 -1.32 12.92
CA ALA A 189 13.60 -0.87 13.63
C ALA A 189 14.02 -1.79 14.79
N ASN A 190 13.06 -2.45 15.44
CA ASN A 190 13.26 -3.26 16.63
C ASN A 190 12.83 -4.73 16.48
N GLY A 191 12.54 -5.18 15.26
CA GLY A 191 12.06 -6.55 15.06
C GLY A 191 11.57 -6.82 13.65
N THR A 192 11.37 -8.10 13.37
CA THR A 192 11.03 -8.60 12.05
C THR A 192 9.83 -9.51 12.15
N THR A 193 8.90 -9.40 11.19
CA THR A 193 7.67 -10.19 11.16
C THR A 193 7.55 -10.94 9.83
N LEU A 194 7.19 -12.22 9.89
CA LEU A 194 6.78 -12.99 8.71
C LEU A 194 5.33 -12.62 8.36
N CYS A 195 5.13 -12.00 7.21
CA CYS A 195 3.81 -11.64 6.71
C CYS A 195 3.33 -12.65 5.66
N ILE A 196 2.11 -13.15 5.84
CA ILE A 196 1.50 -14.18 5.01
C ILE A 196 0.25 -13.59 4.36
N PRO A 197 0.25 -13.30 3.05
CA PRO A 197 -0.92 -12.78 2.35
C PRO A 197 -2.09 -13.76 2.41
N THR A 198 -3.25 -13.35 2.91
CA THR A 198 -4.38 -14.26 3.12
C THR A 198 -5.69 -13.73 2.57
N ALA A 199 -6.53 -14.68 2.16
CA ALA A 199 -7.95 -14.47 1.98
C ALA A 199 -8.67 -14.60 3.33
N PHE A 200 -9.63 -13.71 3.60
CA PHE A 200 -10.44 -13.71 4.82
C PHE A 200 -11.92 -13.98 4.51
N VAL A 201 -12.43 -15.11 4.98
CA VAL A 201 -13.77 -15.62 4.69
C VAL A 201 -14.56 -15.95 5.96
N SER A 202 -15.86 -16.15 5.82
CA SER A 202 -16.73 -16.64 6.89
C SER A 202 -16.68 -18.13 7.07
N TRP A 203 -17.25 -18.56 8.21
CA TRP A 203 -17.51 -19.96 8.44
C TRP A 203 -18.45 -20.56 7.38
N THR A 204 -19.33 -19.76 6.80
CA THR A 204 -20.24 -20.07 5.67
C THR A 204 -19.61 -19.85 4.29
N GLY A 205 -18.39 -19.30 4.20
CA GLY A 205 -17.65 -19.08 2.95
C GLY A 205 -17.91 -17.76 2.20
N GLU A 206 -18.63 -16.80 2.80
CA GLU A 206 -18.72 -15.43 2.28
C GLU A 206 -17.40 -14.69 2.44
N ALA A 207 -17.06 -13.87 1.44
CA ALA A 207 -15.87 -13.03 1.48
C ALA A 207 -16.05 -11.87 2.46
N LEU A 208 -15.10 -11.69 3.37
CA LEU A 208 -15.02 -10.50 4.24
C LEU A 208 -13.84 -9.59 3.92
N ASP A 209 -13.19 -9.85 2.79
CA ASP A 209 -12.07 -9.06 2.33
C ASP A 209 -12.27 -8.57 0.90
N LYS A 210 -11.30 -7.80 0.44
CA LYS A 210 -11.17 -7.37 -0.96
C LYS A 210 -10.40 -8.38 -1.81
N LYS A 211 -9.62 -9.28 -1.21
CA LYS A 211 -8.79 -10.24 -1.92
C LYS A 211 -9.59 -11.39 -2.53
N THR A 212 -10.51 -11.99 -1.77
CA THR A 212 -11.35 -13.09 -2.26
C THR A 212 -12.16 -12.70 -3.51
N PRO A 213 -12.81 -11.52 -3.57
CA PRO A 213 -13.48 -11.06 -4.79
C PRO A 213 -12.55 -10.89 -6.00
N VAL A 214 -11.30 -10.43 -5.80
CA VAL A 214 -10.30 -10.31 -6.87
C VAL A 214 -9.90 -11.69 -7.41
N LEU A 215 -9.59 -12.64 -6.53
CA LEU A 215 -9.26 -14.02 -6.94
C LEU A 215 -10.42 -14.68 -7.70
N ARG A 216 -11.66 -14.52 -7.22
CA ARG A 216 -12.86 -15.04 -7.88
C ARG A 216 -13.11 -14.37 -9.24
N SER A 217 -12.86 -13.06 -9.37
CA SER A 217 -13.05 -12.36 -10.64
C SER A 217 -12.03 -12.80 -11.69
N MET A 218 -10.78 -13.05 -11.29
CA MET A 218 -9.74 -13.61 -12.16
C MET A 218 -10.09 -15.03 -12.65
N GLN A 219 -10.61 -15.88 -11.76
CA GLN A 219 -11.10 -17.20 -12.15
C GLN A 219 -12.27 -17.12 -13.13
N ALA A 220 -13.23 -16.22 -12.89
CA ALA A 220 -14.35 -16.00 -13.79
C ALA A 220 -13.89 -15.49 -15.17
N LEU A 221 -12.93 -14.57 -15.21
CA LEU A 221 -12.30 -14.08 -16.43
C LEU A 221 -11.67 -15.24 -17.21
N ASN A 222 -10.86 -16.08 -16.55
CA ASN A 222 -10.21 -17.23 -17.17
C ASN A 222 -11.24 -18.16 -17.83
N VAL A 223 -12.31 -18.54 -17.12
CA VAL A 223 -13.36 -19.43 -17.67
C VAL A 223 -13.97 -18.86 -18.96
N GLN A 224 -14.29 -17.57 -18.97
CA GLN A 224 -14.89 -16.94 -20.15
C GLN A 224 -13.88 -16.73 -21.28
N ALA A 225 -12.64 -16.37 -20.96
CA ALA A 225 -11.57 -16.21 -21.94
C ALA A 225 -11.24 -17.55 -22.62
N GLN A 226 -11.12 -18.64 -21.86
CA GLN A 226 -10.91 -19.99 -22.40
C GLN A 226 -12.03 -20.40 -23.36
N ARG A 227 -13.29 -20.06 -23.05
CA ARG A 227 -14.42 -20.33 -23.95
C ARG A 227 -14.24 -19.66 -25.30
N ILE A 228 -13.74 -18.42 -25.32
CA ILE A 228 -13.50 -17.65 -26.55
C ILE A 228 -12.26 -18.16 -27.28
N LEU A 229 -11.16 -18.39 -26.58
CA LEU A 229 -9.90 -18.89 -27.14
C LEU A 229 -10.07 -20.23 -27.88
N LYS A 230 -10.97 -21.11 -27.38
CA LYS A 230 -11.34 -22.36 -28.07
C LYS A 230 -11.91 -22.13 -29.48
N LEU A 231 -12.61 -21.02 -29.72
CA LEU A 231 -13.15 -20.68 -31.04
C LEU A 231 -12.04 -20.33 -32.04
N PHE A 232 -10.89 -19.85 -31.55
CA PHE A 232 -9.69 -19.58 -32.35
C PHE A 232 -8.74 -20.78 -32.42
N GLY A 233 -9.15 -21.95 -31.91
CA GLY A 233 -8.36 -23.18 -31.96
C GLY A 233 -7.33 -23.33 -30.83
N HIS A 234 -7.32 -22.44 -29.84
CA HIS A 234 -6.42 -22.53 -28.69
C HIS A 234 -7.02 -23.46 -27.61
N THR A 235 -6.40 -24.62 -27.39
CA THR A 235 -6.88 -25.66 -26.46
C THR A 235 -5.80 -26.16 -25.49
N ASP A 236 -4.69 -25.43 -25.34
CA ASP A 236 -3.58 -25.80 -24.46
C ASP A 236 -3.92 -25.72 -22.95
N GLY A 237 -5.02 -25.03 -22.60
CA GLY A 237 -5.46 -24.85 -21.21
C GLY A 237 -4.59 -23.88 -20.41
N ALA A 238 -3.75 -23.07 -21.05
CA ALA A 238 -2.94 -22.07 -20.37
C ALA A 238 -3.85 -21.02 -19.70
N MET A 239 -3.74 -20.87 -18.39
CA MET A 239 -4.59 -19.95 -17.61
C MET A 239 -4.48 -18.52 -18.14
N VAL A 240 -5.62 -17.93 -18.48
CA VAL A 240 -5.72 -16.51 -18.80
C VAL A 240 -5.90 -15.75 -17.49
N SER A 241 -5.01 -14.82 -17.22
CA SER A 241 -5.01 -14.01 -16.02
C SER A 241 -4.96 -12.53 -16.38
N SER A 242 -5.52 -11.68 -15.51
CA SER A 242 -5.39 -10.24 -15.64
C SER A 242 -4.10 -9.75 -15.01
N THR A 243 -3.51 -8.72 -15.60
CA THR A 243 -2.39 -7.96 -15.03
C THR A 243 -2.86 -6.57 -14.60
N ALA A 244 -2.14 -5.96 -13.68
CA ALA A 244 -2.34 -4.58 -13.27
C ALA A 244 -0.98 -3.89 -13.07
N GLY A 245 -0.86 -2.67 -13.59
CA GLY A 245 0.25 -1.75 -13.34
C GLY A 245 -0.30 -0.47 -12.70
N PRO A 246 -0.35 -0.39 -11.37
CA PRO A 246 -0.84 0.78 -10.66
C PRO A 246 0.22 1.90 -10.62
N GLU A 247 -0.21 3.13 -10.90
CA GLU A 247 0.60 4.36 -10.76
C GLU A 247 0.15 5.05 -9.47
N GLN A 248 1.04 5.25 -8.49
CA GLN A 248 0.67 5.79 -7.19
C GLN A 248 1.14 7.24 -7.04
N GLU A 249 0.19 8.17 -7.07
CA GLU A 249 0.45 9.57 -6.75
C GLU A 249 0.29 9.85 -5.25
N TYR A 250 1.08 10.76 -4.69
CA TYR A 250 1.02 11.11 -3.27
C TYR A 250 1.59 12.51 -3.01
N PHE A 251 1.27 13.10 -1.86
CA PHE A 251 1.89 14.34 -1.40
C PHE A 251 2.88 14.07 -0.26
N LEU A 252 3.99 14.82 -0.23
CA LEU A 252 4.89 14.87 0.93
C LEU A 252 4.86 16.25 1.54
N ILE A 253 4.60 16.32 2.84
CA ILE A 253 4.65 17.58 3.59
C ILE A 253 5.57 17.46 4.80
N ASP A 254 6.20 18.55 5.21
CA ASP A 254 6.97 18.55 6.45
C ASP A 254 6.05 18.22 7.63
N ARG A 255 6.52 17.32 8.50
CA ARG A 255 5.73 16.76 9.59
C ARG A 255 5.33 17.82 10.63
N ASN A 256 6.10 18.90 10.78
CA ASN A 256 5.72 20.01 11.65
C ASN A 256 4.51 20.77 11.11
N PHE A 257 4.42 20.98 9.79
CA PHE A 257 3.22 21.57 9.18
C PHE A 257 2.02 20.63 9.24
N PHE A 258 2.24 19.32 9.10
CA PHE A 258 1.20 18.32 9.24
C PHE A 258 0.57 18.33 10.64
N PHE A 259 1.38 18.25 11.69
CA PHE A 259 0.87 18.23 13.08
C PHE A 259 0.31 19.57 13.55
N ALA A 260 0.75 20.69 12.96
CA ALA A 260 0.14 21.98 13.20
C ALA A 260 -1.29 22.11 12.61
N ARG A 261 -1.78 21.10 11.88
CA ARG A 261 -3.07 21.09 11.17
C ARG A 261 -3.94 19.91 11.64
N PRO A 262 -4.80 20.11 12.66
CA PRO A 262 -5.71 19.07 13.15
C PRO A 262 -6.65 18.49 12.09
N ASP A 263 -6.99 19.25 11.06
CA ASP A 263 -7.81 18.79 9.94
C ASP A 263 -7.07 17.80 9.04
N LEU A 264 -5.77 18.02 8.76
CA LEU A 264 -4.96 17.03 8.06
C LEU A 264 -4.82 15.72 8.85
N LEU A 265 -4.69 15.79 10.17
CA LEU A 265 -4.61 14.61 11.03
C LEU A 265 -5.89 13.77 11.03
N ASN A 266 -7.04 14.45 11.17
CA ASN A 266 -8.32 13.76 11.38
C ASN A 266 -9.04 13.41 10.08
N ALA A 267 -8.89 14.24 9.04
CA ALA A 267 -9.61 14.09 7.78
C ALA A 267 -8.69 13.68 6.60
N GLY A 268 -7.36 13.67 6.78
CA GLY A 268 -6.40 13.40 5.70
C GLY A 268 -6.34 14.51 4.64
N ARG A 269 -7.09 15.60 4.83
CA ARG A 269 -7.19 16.74 3.92
C ARG A 269 -7.44 18.04 4.69
N THR A 270 -7.12 19.14 4.04
CA THR A 270 -7.47 20.46 4.55
C THR A 270 -8.98 20.71 4.41
N LEU A 271 -9.62 21.15 5.49
CA LEU A 271 -11.04 21.55 5.50
C LEU A 271 -11.22 23.03 5.20
N PHE A 272 -10.22 23.84 5.51
CA PHE A 272 -10.16 25.27 5.22
C PHE A 272 -8.73 25.71 4.92
N GLY A 273 -8.57 26.86 4.25
CA GLY A 273 -7.28 27.43 3.92
C GLY A 273 -7.39 28.46 2.80
N ALA A 274 -6.66 29.56 2.92
CA ALA A 274 -6.54 30.52 1.82
C ALA A 274 -5.72 29.93 0.67
N LYS A 275 -6.08 30.27 -0.57
CA LYS A 275 -5.27 29.91 -1.73
C LYS A 275 -3.88 30.53 -1.62
N PRO A 276 -2.81 29.81 -2.01
CA PRO A 276 -1.47 30.39 -2.01
C PRO A 276 -1.40 31.57 -2.99
N PRO A 277 -0.64 32.65 -2.68
CA PRO A 277 -0.47 33.77 -3.60
C PRO A 277 0.16 33.40 -4.94
N LYS A 278 0.97 32.32 -4.96
CA LYS A 278 1.44 31.66 -6.18
C LYS A 278 0.67 30.35 -6.34
N GLY A 279 -0.24 30.32 -7.31
CA GLY A 279 -1.01 29.12 -7.67
C GLY A 279 -0.25 28.19 -8.61
N GLN A 280 -0.95 27.15 -9.08
CA GLN A 280 -0.51 26.23 -10.12
C GLN A 280 -0.71 26.84 -11.53
N GLU A 281 -0.28 28.10 -11.72
CA GLU A 281 -0.68 28.93 -12.88
C GLU A 281 0.28 28.82 -14.08
N PHE A 282 1.38 28.10 -13.88
CA PHE A 282 2.27 27.61 -14.93
C PHE A 282 2.52 26.13 -14.62
N ASP A 283 2.85 25.31 -15.61
CA ASP A 283 3.30 23.91 -15.47
C ASP A 283 4.66 23.82 -14.72
N ASP A 284 4.77 24.56 -13.63
CA ASP A 284 5.91 24.69 -12.76
C ASP A 284 6.10 23.33 -12.07
N HIS A 285 6.96 22.51 -12.67
CA HIS A 285 7.65 21.34 -12.09
C HIS A 285 7.10 19.94 -12.39
N TYR A 286 6.20 19.73 -13.37
CA TYR A 286 6.03 18.37 -13.91
C TYR A 286 7.36 17.92 -14.51
N PHE A 287 7.93 16.82 -13.99
CA PHE A 287 9.31 16.41 -14.25
C PHE A 287 10.42 17.43 -13.89
N GLY A 288 10.15 18.38 -13.00
CA GLY A 288 11.17 19.31 -12.47
C GLY A 288 12.24 18.62 -11.63
N ALA A 289 13.25 19.37 -11.16
CA ALA A 289 14.24 18.84 -10.23
C ALA A 289 13.59 18.45 -8.89
N ILE A 290 13.87 17.23 -8.40
CA ILE A 290 13.34 16.73 -7.13
C ILE A 290 14.20 17.30 -5.98
N PRO A 291 13.61 17.92 -4.95
CA PRO A 291 14.35 18.39 -3.78
C PRO A 291 15.15 17.27 -3.12
N GLU A 292 16.38 17.54 -2.66
CA GLU A 292 17.31 16.53 -2.15
C GLU A 292 16.72 15.66 -1.02
N ARG A 293 16.03 16.27 -0.06
CA ARG A 293 15.33 15.56 1.03
C ARG A 293 14.28 14.58 0.51
N VAL A 294 13.55 14.96 -0.55
CA VAL A 294 12.53 14.12 -1.18
C VAL A 294 13.17 13.01 -1.98
N LEU A 295 14.23 13.31 -2.73
CA LEU A 295 14.97 12.31 -3.48
C LEU A 295 15.57 11.24 -2.55
N ALA A 296 16.11 11.63 -1.40
CA ALA A 296 16.61 10.71 -0.39
C ALA A 296 15.48 9.78 0.14
N PHE A 297 14.30 10.34 0.41
CA PHE A 297 13.10 9.57 0.76
C PHE A 297 12.71 8.57 -0.34
N MET A 298 12.67 8.99 -1.61
CA MET A 298 12.30 8.14 -2.72
C MET A 298 13.30 6.99 -2.91
N LEU A 299 14.59 7.29 -2.77
CA LEU A 299 15.69 6.33 -2.82
C LEU A 299 15.55 5.25 -1.73
N GLU A 300 15.27 5.64 -0.48
CA GLU A 300 15.06 4.65 0.59
C GLU A 300 13.76 3.86 0.38
N SER A 301 12.70 4.52 -0.08
CA SER A 301 11.42 3.85 -0.36
C SER A 301 11.60 2.77 -1.43
N GLU A 302 12.26 3.06 -2.55
CA GLU A 302 12.59 2.09 -3.58
C GLU A 302 13.41 0.92 -3.05
N ARG A 303 14.43 1.20 -2.23
CA ARG A 303 15.26 0.15 -1.61
C ARG A 303 14.41 -0.83 -0.79
N GLU A 304 13.51 -0.31 0.02
CA GLU A 304 12.58 -1.12 0.83
C GLU A 304 11.58 -1.89 -0.05
N LEU A 305 11.09 -1.29 -1.13
CA LEU A 305 10.20 -1.94 -2.09
C LEU A 305 10.90 -3.07 -2.85
N PHE A 306 12.16 -2.90 -3.26
CA PHE A 306 12.93 -3.96 -3.91
C PHE A 306 13.16 -5.17 -2.99
N LYS A 307 13.44 -4.94 -1.70
CA LYS A 307 13.52 -6.02 -0.70
C LYS A 307 12.26 -6.89 -0.69
N LEU A 308 11.10 -6.24 -0.81
CA LEU A 308 9.77 -6.85 -0.85
C LEU A 308 9.38 -7.41 -2.23
N GLY A 309 10.28 -7.35 -3.22
CA GLY A 309 10.04 -7.88 -4.57
C GLY A 309 9.23 -6.96 -5.48
N ILE A 310 8.94 -5.72 -5.05
CA ILE A 310 8.13 -4.77 -5.81
C ILE A 310 9.00 -4.10 -6.87
N PRO A 311 8.71 -4.29 -8.18
CA PRO A 311 9.58 -3.87 -9.26
C PRO A 311 9.36 -2.40 -9.66
N VAL A 312 9.73 -1.46 -8.78
CA VAL A 312 9.62 -0.01 -9.06
C VAL A 312 10.38 0.34 -10.35
N LYS A 313 9.74 1.06 -11.26
CA LYS A 313 10.30 1.44 -12.56
C LYS A 313 10.50 2.94 -12.72
N THR A 314 9.52 3.74 -12.31
CA THR A 314 9.54 5.19 -12.49
C THR A 314 9.20 5.91 -11.19
N ARG A 315 9.78 7.11 -11.05
CA ARG A 315 9.44 8.11 -10.03
C ARG A 315 9.59 9.50 -10.61
N HIS A 316 8.73 10.44 -10.22
CA HIS A 316 8.85 11.84 -10.63
C HIS A 316 8.02 12.79 -9.75
N ASN A 317 8.22 14.08 -9.98
CA ASN A 317 7.30 15.13 -9.54
C ASN A 317 6.01 15.07 -10.37
N GLU A 318 4.91 15.37 -9.71
CA GLU A 318 3.61 15.56 -10.32
C GLU A 318 3.28 17.05 -10.53
N VAL A 319 2.11 17.33 -11.09
CA VAL A 319 1.72 18.69 -11.48
C VAL A 319 1.52 19.64 -10.27
N ALA A 320 1.03 19.17 -9.11
CA ALA A 320 0.89 20.04 -7.94
C ALA A 320 2.19 20.16 -7.10
N PRO A 321 2.39 21.30 -6.40
CA PRO A 321 3.50 21.43 -5.47
C PRO A 321 3.51 20.33 -4.42
N SER A 322 4.68 19.72 -4.24
CA SER A 322 4.89 18.61 -3.29
C SER A 322 4.05 17.36 -3.58
N GLN A 323 3.56 17.21 -4.83
CA GLN A 323 2.97 15.99 -5.35
C GLN A 323 4.03 15.19 -6.12
N TYR A 324 3.97 13.87 -6.01
CA TYR A 324 4.92 12.95 -6.63
C TYR A 324 4.20 11.69 -7.09
N GLU A 325 4.83 10.94 -7.99
CA GLU A 325 4.37 9.64 -8.44
C GLU A 325 5.47 8.58 -8.31
N ILE A 326 5.06 7.34 -8.03
CA ILE A 326 5.86 6.12 -8.15
C ILE A 326 5.06 5.05 -8.91
N ALA A 327 5.68 4.42 -9.91
CA ALA A 327 5.04 3.35 -10.67
C ALA A 327 5.93 2.10 -10.77
N PRO A 328 5.47 0.95 -10.25
CA PRO A 328 6.07 -0.35 -10.53
C PRO A 328 5.76 -0.87 -11.94
N LEU A 329 6.52 -1.87 -12.39
CA LEU A 329 6.10 -2.69 -13.53
C LEU A 329 4.78 -3.41 -13.22
N PHE A 330 4.03 -3.71 -14.27
CA PHE A 330 2.81 -4.48 -14.14
C PHE A 330 3.11 -5.91 -13.65
N GLU A 331 2.19 -6.46 -12.87
CA GLU A 331 2.25 -7.83 -12.37
C GLU A 331 0.86 -8.48 -12.52
N PHE A 332 0.71 -9.75 -12.16
CA PHE A 332 -0.63 -10.34 -12.05
C PHE A 332 -1.47 -9.52 -11.08
N ALA A 333 -2.73 -9.24 -11.44
CA ALA A 333 -3.56 -8.26 -10.76
C ALA A 333 -3.68 -8.48 -9.24
N ASN A 334 -3.70 -9.74 -8.82
CA ASN A 334 -3.69 -10.11 -7.40
C ASN A 334 -2.40 -9.68 -6.68
N VAL A 335 -1.23 -9.99 -7.25
CA VAL A 335 0.08 -9.62 -6.68
C VAL A 335 0.27 -8.11 -6.73
N ALA A 336 -0.07 -7.47 -7.87
CA ALA A 336 -0.03 -6.02 -8.01
C ALA A 336 -0.89 -5.30 -6.95
N THR A 337 -2.04 -5.87 -6.59
CA THR A 337 -2.91 -5.32 -5.53
C THR A 337 -2.26 -5.39 -4.15
N ASP A 338 -1.59 -6.51 -3.81
CA ASP A 338 -0.86 -6.63 -2.55
C ASP A 338 0.35 -5.69 -2.50
N HIS A 339 1.13 -5.67 -3.59
CA HIS A 339 2.27 -4.78 -3.75
C HIS A 339 1.87 -3.31 -3.68
N GLN A 340 0.68 -2.94 -4.16
CA GLN A 340 0.17 -1.58 -4.05
C GLN A 340 -0.09 -1.17 -2.59
N GLN A 341 -0.67 -2.08 -1.78
CA GLN A 341 -0.91 -1.82 -0.36
C GLN A 341 0.40 -1.73 0.42
N LEU A 342 1.36 -2.59 0.10
CA LEU A 342 2.72 -2.50 0.63
C LEU A 342 3.41 -1.19 0.23
N THR A 343 3.25 -0.76 -1.02
CA THR A 343 3.81 0.49 -1.53
C THR A 343 3.34 1.68 -0.70
N MET A 344 2.02 1.81 -0.50
CA MET A 344 1.46 2.88 0.33
C MET A 344 1.97 2.82 1.78
N THR A 345 2.13 1.62 2.34
CA THR A 345 2.64 1.42 3.72
C THR A 345 4.10 1.82 3.84
N VAL A 346 4.95 1.40 2.90
CA VAL A 346 6.37 1.76 2.85
C VAL A 346 6.54 3.26 2.67
N LEU A 347 5.83 3.89 1.72
CA LEU A 347 5.90 5.34 1.52
C LEU A 347 5.57 6.12 2.79
N LYS A 348 4.51 5.71 3.53
CA LYS A 348 4.15 6.35 4.80
C LYS A 348 5.24 6.17 5.86
N ARG A 349 5.72 4.94 6.05
CA ARG A 349 6.75 4.60 7.04
C ARG A 349 8.08 5.29 6.78
N VAL A 350 8.53 5.31 5.53
CA VAL A 350 9.82 5.91 5.15
C VAL A 350 9.74 7.44 5.25
N ALA A 351 8.59 8.06 4.93
CA ALA A 351 8.44 9.51 5.02
C ALA A 351 8.73 10.03 6.44
N GLU A 352 8.32 9.27 7.47
CA GLU A 352 8.57 9.66 8.87
C GLU A 352 10.06 9.75 9.21
N LYS A 353 10.89 8.87 8.64
CA LYS A 353 12.35 8.87 8.85
C LYS A 353 13.02 10.14 8.33
N TYR A 354 12.42 10.75 7.31
CA TYR A 354 12.88 12.00 6.73
C TYR A 354 12.11 13.21 7.29
N GLY A 355 11.39 13.07 8.41
CA GLY A 355 10.62 14.16 9.04
C GLY A 355 9.45 14.67 8.20
N MET A 356 8.95 13.86 7.25
CA MET A 356 7.84 14.18 6.38
C MET A 356 6.60 13.32 6.74
N SER A 357 5.45 13.74 6.26
CA SER A 357 4.21 12.95 6.24
C SER A 357 3.80 12.70 4.79
N CYS A 358 3.58 11.44 4.44
CA CYS A 358 3.06 11.04 3.14
C CYS A 358 1.53 10.99 3.16
N LEU A 359 0.89 11.81 2.32
CA LEU A 359 -0.56 11.86 2.18
C LEU A 359 -0.97 11.12 0.91
N THR A 360 -1.84 10.11 1.07
CA THR A 360 -2.41 9.32 -0.02
C THR A 360 -3.89 9.61 -0.25
N HIS A 361 -4.42 10.68 0.35
CA HIS A 361 -5.79 11.14 0.17
C HIS A 361 -5.93 11.73 -1.25
N GLU A 362 -7.05 11.48 -1.93
CA GLU A 362 -7.27 11.81 -3.34
C GLU A 362 -7.32 13.33 -3.60
N LYS A 363 -7.76 14.10 -2.60
CA LYS A 363 -7.76 15.58 -2.63
C LYS A 363 -7.32 16.20 -1.29
N PRO A 364 -6.01 16.22 -0.97
CA PRO A 364 -5.54 16.70 0.32
C PRO A 364 -5.63 18.24 0.44
N PHE A 365 -5.45 18.95 -0.68
CA PHE A 365 -5.51 20.41 -0.75
C PHE A 365 -6.54 20.87 -1.78
N SER A 366 -7.35 21.87 -1.41
CA SER A 366 -8.32 22.46 -2.33
C SER A 366 -7.65 23.44 -3.30
N GLY A 367 -8.09 23.47 -4.56
CA GLY A 367 -7.59 24.41 -5.57
C GLY A 367 -6.29 24.05 -6.27
N VAL A 368 -5.76 22.84 -6.07
CA VAL A 368 -4.59 22.25 -6.79
C VAL A 368 -4.95 20.84 -7.29
N ASN A 369 -4.12 20.19 -8.11
CA ASN A 369 -4.35 18.80 -8.54
C ASN A 369 -4.56 17.84 -7.35
N GLY A 370 -5.37 16.81 -7.57
CA GLY A 370 -5.56 15.73 -6.61
C GLY A 370 -4.67 14.54 -6.96
N SER A 371 -4.50 13.60 -6.02
CA SER A 371 -3.72 12.39 -6.23
C SER A 371 -4.57 11.29 -6.83
N GLY A 372 -4.23 10.89 -8.06
CA GLY A 372 -4.79 9.75 -8.75
C GLY A 372 -4.14 8.41 -8.37
N LYS A 373 -4.75 7.37 -8.92
CA LYS A 373 -4.14 6.04 -9.01
C LYS A 373 -4.60 5.37 -10.29
N HIS A 374 -3.86 5.58 -11.36
CA HIS A 374 -4.16 4.91 -12.61
C HIS A 374 -3.87 3.41 -12.47
N VAL A 375 -4.62 2.60 -13.19
CA VAL A 375 -4.43 1.15 -13.22
C VAL A 375 -4.39 0.71 -14.66
N ASN A 376 -3.18 0.46 -15.16
CA ASN A 376 -2.97 -0.13 -16.47
C ASN A 376 -3.37 -1.60 -16.40
N TRP A 377 -4.46 -1.98 -17.06
CA TRP A 377 -5.02 -3.33 -17.02
C TRP A 377 -4.83 -4.04 -18.36
N SER A 378 -4.41 -5.31 -18.33
CA SER A 378 -4.48 -6.19 -19.49
C SER A 378 -4.85 -7.63 -19.09
N MET A 379 -5.01 -8.51 -20.08
CA MET A 379 -5.29 -9.92 -19.86
C MET A 379 -4.55 -10.79 -20.86
N GLY A 380 -4.05 -11.94 -20.41
CA GLY A 380 -3.21 -12.79 -21.24
C GLY A 380 -2.94 -14.15 -20.63
N SER A 381 -2.33 -15.04 -21.41
CA SER A 381 -1.82 -16.34 -20.95
C SER A 381 -0.37 -16.51 -21.36
N SER A 382 0.31 -17.50 -20.77
CA SER A 382 1.69 -17.85 -21.15
C SER A 382 1.83 -18.33 -22.60
N SER A 383 0.76 -18.85 -23.20
CA SER A 383 0.77 -19.35 -24.58
C SER A 383 0.31 -18.32 -25.61
N GLN A 384 -0.57 -17.40 -25.25
CA GLN A 384 -1.15 -16.42 -26.17
C GLN A 384 -0.58 -15.00 -25.98
N GLY A 385 0.19 -14.75 -24.92
CA GLY A 385 0.63 -13.40 -24.60
C GLY A 385 -0.53 -12.49 -24.23
N ASN A 386 -0.40 -11.20 -24.54
CA ASN A 386 -1.42 -10.19 -24.25
C ASN A 386 -2.55 -10.25 -25.30
N LEU A 387 -3.78 -10.50 -24.85
CA LEU A 387 -4.95 -10.58 -25.73
C LEU A 387 -5.46 -9.21 -26.19
N LEU A 388 -4.92 -8.13 -25.63
CA LEU A 388 -5.16 -6.74 -26.05
C LEU A 388 -4.00 -6.17 -26.87
N ASP A 389 -3.05 -7.00 -27.30
CA ASP A 389 -2.03 -6.59 -28.25
C ASP A 389 -2.61 -6.63 -29.69
N PRO A 390 -2.65 -5.50 -30.41
CA PRO A 390 -3.13 -5.48 -31.78
C PRO A 390 -2.20 -6.23 -32.76
N GLY A 391 -0.90 -6.34 -32.45
CA GLY A 391 0.13 -6.74 -33.40
C GLY A 391 0.34 -5.72 -34.53
N ASP A 392 1.10 -6.12 -35.56
CA ASP A 392 1.49 -5.23 -36.67
C ASP A 392 0.33 -4.95 -37.65
N THR A 393 -0.60 -5.90 -37.80
CA THR A 393 -1.80 -5.77 -38.66
C THR A 393 -3.11 -5.91 -37.86
N PRO A 394 -3.50 -4.90 -37.05
CA PRO A 394 -4.64 -4.99 -36.13
C PRO A 394 -5.97 -5.40 -36.76
N HIS A 395 -6.20 -5.02 -38.03
CA HIS A 395 -7.43 -5.29 -38.76
C HIS A 395 -7.56 -6.75 -39.22
N GLU A 396 -6.45 -7.50 -39.26
CA GLU A 396 -6.42 -8.93 -39.59
C GLU A 396 -6.48 -9.80 -38.33
N ASN A 397 -6.16 -9.22 -37.16
CA ASN A 397 -6.15 -9.92 -35.88
C ASN A 397 -7.56 -10.05 -35.29
N ALA A 398 -8.33 -11.02 -35.81
CA ALA A 398 -9.71 -11.28 -35.37
C ALA A 398 -9.84 -11.58 -33.87
N GLN A 399 -8.83 -12.19 -33.25
CA GLN A 399 -8.80 -12.44 -31.81
C GLN A 399 -8.74 -11.12 -31.03
N PHE A 400 -7.78 -10.26 -31.35
CA PHE A 400 -7.66 -8.92 -30.73
C PHE A 400 -8.94 -8.11 -30.93
N LEU A 401 -9.47 -8.05 -32.16
CA LEU A 401 -10.68 -7.28 -32.47
C LEU A 401 -11.88 -7.75 -31.63
N LEU A 402 -12.06 -9.06 -31.48
CA LEU A 402 -13.14 -9.62 -30.66
C LEU A 402 -12.98 -9.27 -29.18
N ILE A 403 -11.78 -9.46 -28.61
CA ILE A 403 -11.50 -9.17 -27.20
C ILE A 403 -11.63 -7.66 -26.93
N CYS A 404 -11.05 -6.81 -27.79
CA CYS A 404 -11.16 -5.36 -27.69
C CYS A 404 -12.62 -4.89 -27.75
N ALA A 405 -13.40 -5.39 -28.71
CA ALA A 405 -14.83 -5.09 -28.79
C ALA A 405 -15.61 -5.57 -27.56
N ALA A 406 -15.24 -6.72 -26.99
CA ALA A 406 -15.84 -7.23 -25.75
C ALA A 406 -15.54 -6.34 -24.55
N VAL A 407 -14.30 -5.83 -24.42
CA VAL A 407 -13.91 -4.88 -23.37
C VAL A 407 -14.69 -3.56 -23.51
N ILE A 408 -14.74 -2.97 -24.70
CA ILE A 408 -15.53 -1.75 -24.97
C ILE A 408 -17.00 -1.98 -24.61
N ARG A 409 -17.57 -3.12 -25.02
CA ARG A 409 -18.95 -3.48 -24.68
C ARG A 409 -19.16 -3.67 -23.18
N ALA A 410 -18.19 -4.25 -22.47
CA ALA A 410 -18.25 -4.42 -21.02
C ALA A 410 -18.24 -3.07 -20.30
N VAL A 411 -17.34 -2.15 -20.69
CA VAL A 411 -17.30 -0.78 -20.14
C VAL A 411 -18.63 -0.08 -20.38
N HIS A 412 -19.14 -0.09 -21.61
CA HIS A 412 -20.44 0.52 -21.93
C HIS A 412 -21.61 -0.09 -21.13
N LYS A 413 -21.65 -1.43 -21.00
CA LYS A 413 -22.75 -2.12 -20.32
C LYS A 413 -22.69 -1.97 -18.79
N PHE A 414 -21.49 -1.92 -18.21
CA PHE A 414 -21.25 -1.95 -16.78
C PHE A 414 -20.66 -0.64 -16.23
N GLN A 415 -20.80 0.48 -16.95
CA GLN A 415 -20.31 1.80 -16.56
C GLN A 415 -20.72 2.19 -15.13
N GLY A 416 -21.97 1.90 -14.73
CA GLY A 416 -22.46 2.20 -13.38
C GLY A 416 -21.75 1.40 -12.29
N LEU A 417 -21.39 0.15 -12.58
CA LEU A 417 -20.61 -0.69 -11.67
C LEU A 417 -19.15 -0.20 -11.59
N LEU A 418 -18.53 0.14 -12.73
CA LEU A 418 -17.18 0.69 -12.77
C LEU A 418 -17.08 2.02 -12.01
N ARG A 419 -18.08 2.88 -12.14
CA ARG A 419 -18.17 4.11 -11.35
C ARG A 419 -18.31 3.81 -9.85
N ALA A 420 -19.16 2.87 -9.47
CA ALA A 420 -19.40 2.53 -8.07
C ALA A 420 -18.15 1.99 -7.35
N VAL A 421 -17.23 1.32 -8.05
CA VAL A 421 -16.01 0.78 -7.42
C VAL A 421 -14.93 1.83 -7.16
N VAL A 422 -14.97 2.99 -7.83
CA VAL A 422 -14.03 4.10 -7.62
C VAL A 422 -14.65 5.29 -6.88
N ALA A 423 -15.97 5.30 -6.70
CA ALA A 423 -16.68 6.35 -5.99
C ALA A 423 -16.45 6.23 -4.48
N SER A 424 -15.89 7.29 -3.88
CA SER A 424 -15.70 7.43 -2.44
C SER A 424 -15.86 8.90 -2.06
N ALA A 425 -16.21 9.17 -0.80
CA ALA A 425 -16.35 10.54 -0.30
C ALA A 425 -15.08 11.39 -0.53
N SER A 426 -13.91 10.77 -0.49
CA SER A 426 -12.63 11.44 -0.75
C SER A 426 -12.39 11.67 -2.24
N ASN A 427 -12.66 10.68 -3.10
CA ASN A 427 -12.44 10.77 -4.54
C ASN A 427 -13.49 11.66 -5.24
N ASP A 428 -14.67 11.86 -4.67
CA ASP A 428 -15.67 12.83 -5.16
C ASP A 428 -15.14 14.28 -5.14
N HIS A 429 -14.16 14.59 -4.29
CA HIS A 429 -13.46 15.88 -4.32
C HIS A 429 -12.42 16.00 -5.46
N ARG A 430 -12.10 14.88 -6.12
CA ARG A 430 -11.11 14.81 -7.20
C ARG A 430 -11.77 14.70 -8.58
N LEU A 431 -12.73 13.79 -8.75
CA LEU A 431 -13.33 13.46 -10.06
C LEU A 431 -13.96 14.68 -10.75
N GLY A 432 -13.68 14.86 -12.05
CA GLY A 432 -14.18 15.97 -12.85
C GLY A 432 -13.52 17.34 -12.59
N ALA A 433 -12.37 17.34 -11.91
CA ALA A 433 -11.53 18.52 -11.71
C ALA A 433 -10.23 18.42 -12.54
N ASN A 434 -9.15 19.07 -12.08
CA ASN A 434 -7.85 19.12 -12.78
C ASN A 434 -7.32 17.71 -13.10
N GLU A 435 -7.27 17.37 -14.40
CA GLU A 435 -6.77 16.10 -14.97
C GLU A 435 -7.43 14.81 -14.46
N ALA A 436 -8.42 14.93 -13.58
CA ALA A 436 -9.18 13.80 -13.08
C ALA A 436 -10.37 13.52 -14.01
N PRO A 437 -10.59 12.26 -14.41
CA PRO A 437 -11.71 11.93 -15.28
C PRO A 437 -13.03 12.35 -14.63
N PRO A 438 -13.98 12.92 -15.39
CA PRO A 438 -15.32 13.17 -14.88
C PRO A 438 -16.01 11.85 -14.56
N ALA A 439 -17.09 11.90 -13.79
CA ALA A 439 -17.88 10.73 -13.42
C ALA A 439 -18.83 10.25 -14.55
N ILE A 440 -18.32 10.23 -15.79
CA ILE A 440 -19.03 9.89 -17.03
C ILE A 440 -18.25 8.79 -17.75
#